data_AF-A0A2V8DXN6-F1
#
_entry.id   AF-A0A2V8DXN6-F1
#
_cell.length_a   1.000
_cell.length_b   1.000
_cell.length_c   1.000
_cell.angle_alpha   90.00
_cell.angle_beta   90.00
_cell.angle_gamma   90.00
#
_symmetry.space_group_name_H-M   'P 1'
#
loop_
_entity.id
_entity.type
_entity.pdbx_description
1 polymer ?
#
loop_
_entity_poly.entity_id
_entity_poly.type
_entity_poly.pdbx_seq_one_letter_code
_entity_poly.pdbx_strand_id
1 'polypeptide(L)'
;NSFRGSLFANVGVPDWQANNLDDDLRQKGVQDPNRMKSLWSINPTFGGPIKKDGLWFFGSFTYQRIDTYVANSYLNKDPSAWLFAPDSSEQAVDDQYARDVSARLTYQATRRNKVTFYYSYNMACHCHFLIGPALAGSPSTS
;
A
#
# COMPACT_ATOMS: atom_id res chain seq x y z
N ASN A 1 12.44 -31.27 16.72
CA ASN A 1 12.42 -30.28 15.62
C ASN A 1 11.38 -29.23 15.97
N SER A 2 11.80 -28.00 16.26
CA SER A 2 10.87 -26.91 16.61
C SER A 2 10.77 -25.92 15.46
N PHE A 3 9.54 -25.63 15.03
CA PHE A 3 9.25 -24.55 14.09
C PHE A 3 8.94 -23.26 14.85
N ARG A 4 9.26 -22.13 14.26
CA ARG A 4 8.98 -20.81 14.82
C ARG A 4 8.42 -19.91 13.74
N GLY A 5 7.45 -19.08 14.11
CA GLY A 5 6.94 -18.03 13.27
C GLY A 5 6.58 -16.81 14.10
N SER A 6 6.44 -15.69 13.42
CA SER A 6 5.92 -14.46 13.99
C SER A 6 4.97 -13.81 12.99
N LEU A 7 4.05 -13.01 13.50
CA LEU A 7 3.20 -12.15 12.71
C LEU A 7 3.33 -10.74 13.28
N PHE A 8 3.69 -9.79 12.42
CA PHE A 8 3.62 -8.38 12.74
C PHE A 8 2.59 -7.71 11.83
N ALA A 9 1.70 -6.92 12.41
CA ALA A 9 0.67 -6.20 11.68
C ALA A 9 0.56 -4.76 12.18
N ASN A 10 0.35 -3.84 11.25
CA ASN A 10 0.09 -2.44 11.54
C ASN A 10 -1.20 -2.03 10.83
N VAL A 11 -2.01 -1.19 11.49
CA VAL A 11 -3.23 -0.63 10.91
C VAL A 11 -3.37 0.83 11.35
N GLY A 12 -3.73 1.68 10.42
CA GLY A 12 -4.11 3.07 10.61
C GLY A 12 -5.48 3.28 9.98
N VAL A 13 -6.42 3.76 10.79
CA VAL A 13 -7.76 4.15 10.33
C VAL A 13 -7.79 5.66 10.08
N PRO A 14 -8.65 6.14 9.15
CA PRO A 14 -8.77 7.56 8.83
C PRO A 14 -8.96 8.46 10.06
N ASP A 15 -9.71 8.00 11.05
CA ASP A 15 -10.04 8.76 12.26
C ASP A 15 -8.83 9.03 13.17
N TRP A 16 -7.70 8.36 12.94
CA TRP A 16 -6.45 8.60 13.68
C TRP A 16 -5.58 9.68 13.02
N GLN A 17 -5.94 10.11 11.81
CA GLN A 17 -5.26 11.21 11.15
C GLN A 17 -5.79 12.55 11.70
N ALA A 18 -4.91 13.31 12.35
CA ALA A 18 -5.23 14.67 12.78
C ALA A 18 -5.61 15.54 11.57
N ASN A 19 -6.74 16.23 11.64
CA ASN A 19 -7.19 17.16 10.61
C ASN A 19 -6.74 18.57 10.98
N ASN A 20 -5.99 19.24 10.10
CA ASN A 20 -5.61 20.65 10.26
C ASN A 20 -6.19 21.53 9.12
N LEU A 21 -7.42 21.23 8.71
CA LEU A 21 -8.16 22.04 7.74
C LEU A 21 -8.65 23.32 8.42
N ASP A 22 -7.85 24.37 8.32
CA ASP A 22 -8.16 25.71 8.84
C ASP A 22 -9.13 26.46 7.92
N ASP A 23 -9.90 27.41 8.45
CA ASP A 23 -10.97 28.11 7.71
C ASP A 23 -10.45 28.93 6.52
N ASP A 24 -9.17 29.36 6.56
CA ASP A 24 -8.48 30.04 5.45
C ASP A 24 -8.28 29.12 4.23
N LEU A 25 -8.10 27.81 4.43
CA LEU A 25 -8.00 26.83 3.32
C LEU A 25 -9.36 26.55 2.68
N ARG A 26 -10.44 26.56 3.47
CA ARG A 26 -11.82 26.47 2.96
C ARG A 26 -12.19 27.68 2.11
N GLN A 27 -11.81 28.89 2.56
CA GLN A 27 -12.04 30.13 1.81
C GLN A 27 -11.25 30.20 0.50
N LYS A 28 -10.13 29.48 0.39
CA LYS A 28 -9.32 29.35 -0.84
C LYS A 28 -9.79 28.23 -1.78
N GLY A 29 -10.94 27.60 -1.51
CA GLY A 29 -11.58 26.64 -2.42
C GLY A 29 -11.18 25.17 -2.22
N VAL A 30 -10.48 24.85 -1.13
CA VAL A 30 -10.25 23.45 -0.72
C VAL A 30 -11.43 23.00 0.14
N GLN A 31 -12.44 22.40 -0.49
CA GLN A 31 -13.59 21.84 0.23
C GLN A 31 -13.24 20.47 0.82
N ASP A 32 -12.44 19.68 0.09
CA ASP A 32 -12.07 18.32 0.44
C ASP A 32 -10.54 18.11 0.37
N PRO A 33 -9.83 18.00 1.52
CA PRO A 33 -8.38 17.84 1.54
C PRO A 33 -7.91 16.41 1.24
N ASN A 34 -6.62 16.26 0.90
CA ASN A 34 -5.96 14.97 0.89
C ASN A 34 -6.03 14.35 2.29
N ARG A 35 -6.67 13.19 2.41
CA ARG A 35 -6.79 12.45 3.68
C ARG A 35 -6.49 10.97 3.47
N MET A 36 -5.94 10.35 4.50
CA MET A 36 -5.63 8.92 4.52
C MET A 36 -6.94 8.13 4.51
N LYS A 37 -7.11 7.26 3.51
CA LYS A 37 -8.26 6.35 3.41
C LYS A 37 -7.97 5.03 4.12
N SER A 38 -6.77 4.48 3.91
CA SER A 38 -6.35 3.27 4.59
C SER A 38 -4.83 3.20 4.68
N LEU A 39 -4.32 2.71 5.80
CA LEU A 39 -2.91 2.36 5.97
C LEU A 39 -2.86 1.03 6.71
N TRP A 40 -2.25 0.03 6.13
CA TRP A 40 -2.02 -1.21 6.85
C TRP A 40 -0.84 -1.99 6.30
N SER A 41 -0.24 -2.79 7.16
CA SER A 41 0.79 -3.74 6.76
C SER A 41 0.68 -5.05 7.54
N ILE A 42 1.15 -6.13 6.93
CA ILE A 42 1.19 -7.48 7.50
C ILE A 42 2.54 -8.10 7.11
N ASN A 43 3.16 -8.76 8.06
CA ASN A 43 4.53 -9.26 7.96
C ASN A 43 4.66 -10.62 8.66
N PRO A 44 4.12 -11.72 8.09
CA PRO A 44 4.35 -13.05 8.64
C PRO A 44 5.76 -13.53 8.33
N THR A 45 6.35 -14.22 9.30
CA THR A 45 7.58 -14.99 9.11
C THR A 45 7.41 -16.39 9.65
N PHE A 46 8.09 -17.35 9.03
CA PHE A 46 8.04 -18.73 9.46
C PHE A 46 9.32 -19.47 9.08
N GLY A 47 9.79 -20.36 9.94
CA GLY A 47 10.96 -21.17 9.66
C GLY A 47 11.19 -22.28 10.67
N GLY A 48 12.11 -23.16 10.33
CA GLY A 48 12.45 -24.28 11.18
C GLY A 48 13.34 -25.32 10.48
N PRO A 49 13.70 -26.40 11.19
CA PRO A 49 14.42 -27.52 10.63
C PRO A 49 13.49 -28.40 9.78
N ILE A 50 13.83 -28.62 8.50
CA ILE A 50 13.26 -29.68 7.67
C ILE A 50 13.85 -31.03 8.11
N LYS A 51 15.17 -31.07 8.29
CA LYS A 51 15.91 -32.24 8.82
C LYS A 51 16.70 -31.80 10.04
N LYS A 52 16.57 -32.58 11.13
CA LYS A 52 17.32 -32.35 12.37
C LYS A 52 18.82 -32.29 12.05
N ASP A 53 19.49 -31.26 12.55
CA ASP A 53 20.93 -31.04 12.45
C ASP A 53 21.51 -30.96 11.03
N GLY A 54 20.68 -30.70 10.01
CA GLY A 54 21.20 -30.67 8.63
C GLY A 54 20.48 -29.82 7.60
N LEU A 55 19.19 -29.51 7.77
CA LEU A 55 18.45 -28.74 6.77
C LEU A 55 17.42 -27.84 7.45
N TRP A 56 17.47 -26.55 7.15
CA TRP A 56 16.59 -25.52 7.70
C TRP A 56 16.05 -24.63 6.61
N PHE A 57 14.84 -24.14 6.79
CA PHE A 57 14.24 -23.12 5.94
C PHE A 57 13.77 -21.94 6.77
N PHE A 58 13.64 -20.81 6.10
CA PHE A 58 13.01 -19.60 6.61
C PHE A 58 12.32 -18.89 5.45
N GLY A 59 11.14 -18.34 5.70
CA GLY A 59 10.42 -17.51 4.75
C GLY A 59 9.82 -16.30 5.44
N SER A 60 9.76 -15.19 4.71
CA SER A 60 9.05 -13.99 5.13
C SER A 60 8.20 -13.45 3.98
N PHE A 61 7.07 -12.85 4.36
CA PHE A 61 6.24 -12.09 3.45
C PHE A 61 5.89 -10.77 4.10
N THR A 62 5.87 -9.71 3.30
CA THR A 62 5.43 -8.37 3.70
C THR A 62 4.43 -7.89 2.67
N TYR A 63 3.29 -7.40 3.14
CA TYR A 63 2.36 -6.64 2.32
C TYR A 63 2.01 -5.35 3.04
N GLN A 64 2.16 -4.23 2.34
CA GLN A 64 1.80 -2.91 2.81
C GLN A 64 0.87 -2.25 1.79
N ARG A 65 -0.16 -1.57 2.27
CA ARG A 65 -1.09 -0.79 1.46
C ARG A 65 -1.29 0.59 2.08
N ILE A 66 -1.26 1.60 1.23
CA ILE A 66 -1.48 3.00 1.56
C ILE A 66 -2.45 3.54 0.52
N ASP A 67 -3.67 3.86 0.94
CA ASP A 67 -4.67 4.51 0.09
C ASP A 67 -4.91 5.94 0.62
N THR A 68 -4.86 6.93 -0.27
CA THR A 68 -5.12 8.34 0.07
C THR A 68 -6.17 8.92 -0.85
N TYR A 69 -7.07 9.73 -0.31
CA TYR A 69 -7.99 10.53 -1.12
C TYR A 69 -7.24 11.69 -1.77
N VAL A 70 -7.61 12.01 -3.00
CA VAL A 70 -7.06 13.11 -3.78
C VAL A 70 -7.99 14.32 -3.67
N ALA A 71 -7.44 15.45 -3.23
CA ALA A 71 -8.17 16.68 -2.96
C ALA A 71 -8.85 17.21 -4.23
N ASN A 72 -10.12 17.58 -4.10
CA ASN A 72 -10.94 18.17 -5.16
C ASN A 72 -11.01 17.34 -6.46
N SER A 73 -10.73 16.03 -6.39
CA SER A 73 -10.85 15.09 -7.52
C SER A 73 -11.97 14.09 -7.24
N TYR A 74 -12.86 13.91 -8.20
CA TYR A 74 -14.05 13.07 -8.07
C TYR A 74 -14.19 12.13 -9.26
N LEU A 75 -14.82 10.97 -9.06
CA LEU A 75 -15.18 10.07 -10.14
C LEU A 75 -16.29 10.69 -11.02
N ASN A 76 -16.36 10.29 -12.29
CA ASN A 76 -17.45 10.72 -13.18
C ASN A 76 -18.74 9.97 -12.80
N LYS A 77 -19.86 10.69 -12.68
CA LYS A 77 -21.18 10.09 -12.39
C LYS A 77 -21.59 9.02 -13.41
N ASP A 78 -21.17 9.19 -14.65
CA ASP A 78 -21.36 8.21 -15.71
C ASP A 78 -20.02 7.95 -16.43
N PRO A 79 -19.37 6.80 -16.20
CA PRO A 79 -18.10 6.44 -16.86
C PRO A 79 -18.21 6.32 -18.39
N SER A 80 -19.42 6.19 -18.93
CA SER A 80 -19.69 6.07 -20.37
C SER A 80 -20.05 7.40 -21.05
N ALA A 81 -20.26 8.47 -20.27
CA ALA A 81 -20.60 9.78 -20.79
C ALA A 81 -19.38 10.48 -21.41
N TRP A 82 -19.61 11.13 -22.56
CA TRP A 82 -18.59 11.92 -23.26
C TRP A 82 -18.13 13.15 -22.48
N LEU A 83 -19.03 13.75 -21.71
CA LEU A 83 -18.74 14.91 -20.86
C LEU A 83 -18.53 14.46 -19.42
N PHE A 84 -17.48 14.97 -18.80
CA PHE A 84 -17.18 14.72 -17.39
C PHE A 84 -18.17 15.48 -16.50
N ALA A 85 -18.90 14.75 -15.66
CA ALA A 85 -19.76 15.29 -14.62
C ALA A 85 -19.32 14.73 -13.26
N PRO A 86 -18.66 15.53 -12.39
CA PRO A 86 -18.11 15.03 -11.14
C PRO A 86 -19.21 14.54 -10.19
N ASP A 87 -19.01 13.37 -9.59
CA ASP A 87 -19.81 12.89 -8.47
C ASP A 87 -19.23 13.38 -7.14
N SER A 88 -19.84 14.40 -6.55
CA SER A 88 -19.44 14.94 -5.25
C SER A 88 -19.53 13.95 -4.09
N SER A 89 -20.15 12.77 -4.28
CA SER A 89 -20.19 11.70 -3.28
C SER A 89 -19.01 10.72 -3.37
N GLU A 90 -18.25 10.72 -4.47
CA GLU A 90 -17.16 9.77 -4.71
C GLU A 90 -15.82 10.48 -5.06
N GLN A 91 -14.98 10.69 -4.03
CA GLN A 91 -13.63 11.22 -4.20
C GLN A 91 -12.69 10.20 -4.87
N ALA A 92 -11.81 10.69 -5.73
CA ALA A 92 -10.73 9.91 -6.34
C ALA A 92 -9.71 9.45 -5.29
N VAL A 93 -9.10 8.29 -5.52
CA VAL A 93 -8.17 7.64 -4.58
C VAL A 93 -6.85 7.32 -5.29
N ASP A 94 -5.74 7.74 -4.69
CA ASP A 94 -4.40 7.25 -5.01
C ASP A 94 -4.12 6.02 -4.14
N ASP A 95 -4.08 4.85 -4.76
CA ASP A 95 -3.76 3.58 -4.12
C ASP A 95 -2.33 3.12 -4.43
N GLN A 96 -1.62 2.80 -3.35
CA GLN A 96 -0.25 2.35 -3.40
C GLN A 96 -0.10 1.09 -2.57
N TYR A 97 0.64 0.12 -3.08
CA TYR A 97 0.95 -1.08 -2.32
C TYR A 97 2.34 -1.62 -2.62
N ALA A 98 2.94 -2.26 -1.62
CA ALA A 98 4.23 -2.91 -1.72
C ALA A 98 4.15 -4.35 -1.22
N ARG A 99 4.81 -5.27 -1.93
CA ARG A 99 4.88 -6.71 -1.63
C ARG A 99 6.31 -7.16 -1.65
N ASP A 100 6.75 -7.79 -0.57
CA ASP A 100 8.08 -8.38 -0.46
C ASP A 100 7.97 -9.84 -0.01
N VAL A 101 8.71 -10.72 -0.66
CA VAL A 101 8.80 -12.15 -0.36
C VAL A 101 10.28 -12.49 -0.24
N SER A 102 10.67 -13.16 0.83
CA SER A 102 11.99 -13.76 0.94
C SER A 102 11.93 -15.22 1.38
N ALA A 103 12.85 -16.03 0.88
CA ALA A 103 13.01 -17.43 1.24
C ALA A 103 14.48 -17.76 1.39
N ARG A 104 14.82 -18.54 2.41
CA ARG A 104 16.16 -19.02 2.69
C ARG A 104 16.14 -20.51 2.99
N LEU A 105 17.05 -21.25 2.36
CA LEU A 105 17.29 -22.66 2.65
C LEU A 105 18.75 -22.83 3.07
N THR A 106 18.99 -23.35 4.26
CA THR A 106 20.34 -23.62 4.78
C THR A 106 20.52 -25.12 4.91
N TYR A 107 21.57 -25.65 4.28
CA TYR A 107 21.95 -27.06 4.30
C TYR A 107 23.35 -27.26 4.86
N GLN A 108 23.51 -28.13 5.86
CA GLN A 108 24.80 -28.57 6.38
C GLN A 108 25.31 -29.74 5.53
N ALA A 109 26.13 -29.46 4.52
CA ALA A 109 26.65 -30.48 3.61
C ALA A 109 27.64 -31.46 4.27
N THR A 110 28.49 -30.97 5.19
CA THR A 110 29.41 -31.79 6.00
C THR A 110 29.48 -31.20 7.42
N ARG A 111 30.14 -31.86 8.39
CA ARG A 111 30.33 -31.29 9.75
C ARG A 111 31.01 -29.90 9.77
N ARG A 112 31.72 -29.52 8.70
CA ARG A 112 32.45 -28.24 8.59
C ARG A 112 31.88 -27.30 7.53
N ASN A 113 31.05 -27.78 6.59
CA ASN A 113 30.57 -26.98 5.46
C ASN A 113 29.05 -26.78 5.52
N LYS A 114 28.60 -25.52 5.44
CA LYS A 114 27.19 -25.12 5.25
C LYS A 114 27.04 -24.40 3.92
N VAL A 115 25.93 -24.65 3.23
CA VAL A 115 25.52 -23.96 2.01
C VAL A 115 24.17 -23.30 2.28
N THR A 116 23.99 -22.06 1.85
CA THR A 116 22.71 -21.35 1.98
C THR A 116 22.26 -20.84 0.62
N PHE A 117 21.02 -21.13 0.28
CA PHE A 117 20.32 -20.57 -0.87
C PHE A 117 19.36 -19.50 -0.38
N TYR A 118 19.30 -18.38 -1.09
CA TYR A 118 18.43 -17.26 -0.77
C TYR A 118 17.72 -16.78 -2.02
N TYR A 119 16.44 -16.45 -1.87
CA TYR A 119 15.61 -15.87 -2.89
C TYR A 119 14.85 -14.67 -2.31
N SER A 120 14.79 -13.58 -3.05
CA SER A 120 14.02 -12.39 -2.70
C SER A 120 13.31 -11.82 -3.91
N TYR A 121 12.08 -11.38 -3.70
CA TYR A 121 11.28 -10.68 -4.68
C TYR A 121 10.56 -9.53 -4.00
N ASN A 122 10.66 -8.34 -4.58
CA ASN A 122 10.15 -7.10 -4.03
C ASN A 122 9.48 -6.30 -5.15
N MET A 123 8.28 -5.79 -4.88
CA MET A 123 7.44 -5.08 -5.84
C MET A 123 6.70 -3.93 -5.15
N ALA A 124 6.76 -2.74 -5.75
CA ALA A 124 5.96 -1.59 -5.34
C ALA A 124 5.11 -1.10 -6.52
N CYS A 125 3.83 -0.82 -6.28
CA CYS A 125 2.92 -0.22 -7.24
C CYS A 125 2.48 1.16 -6.74
N HIS A 126 2.66 2.16 -7.58
CA HIS A 126 1.96 3.44 -7.51
C HIS A 126 0.89 3.39 -8.59
N CYS A 127 -0.26 2.80 -8.26
CA CYS A 127 -1.19 2.31 -9.29
C CYS A 127 -1.96 3.45 -9.95
N HIS A 128 -2.29 4.50 -9.19
CA HIS A 128 -2.80 5.75 -9.74
C HIS A 128 -1.87 6.92 -9.38
N PHE A 129 -0.79 7.03 -10.13
CA PHE A 129 0.18 8.11 -10.01
C PHE A 129 -0.29 9.38 -10.74
N LEU A 130 -0.06 10.56 -10.15
CA LEU A 130 -0.38 11.88 -10.74
C LEU A 130 -1.88 12.13 -11.03
N ILE A 131 -2.79 11.62 -10.20
CA ILE A 131 -4.17 12.13 -10.23
C ILE A 131 -4.15 13.62 -9.82
N GLY A 132 -4.23 14.51 -10.80
CA GLY A 132 -4.42 15.95 -10.59
C GLY A 132 -5.91 16.32 -10.59
N PRO A 133 -6.27 17.52 -10.13
CA PRO A 133 -7.64 18.01 -10.27
C PRO A 133 -8.00 18.06 -11.75
N ALA A 134 -9.16 17.51 -12.11
CA ALA A 134 -9.76 17.80 -13.41
C ALA A 134 -10.06 19.30 -13.43
N LEU A 135 -9.25 20.09 -14.14
CA LEU A 135 -9.58 21.47 -14.42
C LEU A 135 -10.88 21.45 -15.23
N ALA A 136 -11.99 21.76 -14.57
CA ALA A 136 -13.23 22.08 -15.27
C ALA A 136 -12.86 23.11 -16.34
N GLY A 137 -13.05 22.77 -17.61
CA GLY A 137 -12.72 23.66 -18.72
C GLY A 137 -13.34 25.03 -18.45
N SER A 138 -12.52 26.08 -18.57
CA SER A 138 -12.97 27.45 -18.39
C SER A 138 -14.30 27.66 -19.11
N PRO A 139 -15.31 28.28 -18.46
CA PRO A 139 -16.51 28.64 -19.17
C PRO A 139 -16.10 29.58 -20.31
N SER A 140 -16.35 29.16 -21.55
CA SER A 140 -16.22 30.03 -22.70
C SER A 140 -17.21 31.17 -22.53
N THR A 141 -16.72 32.34 -22.14
CA THR A 141 -17.46 33.59 -22.19
C THR A 141 -17.85 33.86 -23.64
N SER A 142 -19.15 33.93 -23.93
CA SER A 142 -19.73 34.59 -25.10
C SER A 142 -21.11 35.11 -24.73
#